data_AF-C5LUS8-F1
#
_entry.id   AF-C5LUS8-F1
#
_cell.length_a   1.000
_cell.length_b   1.000
_cell.length_c   1.000
_cell.angle_alpha   90.00
_cell.angle_beta   90.00
_cell.angle_gamma   90.00
#
_symmetry.space_group_name_H-M   'P 1'
#
loop_
_entity.id
_entity.type
_entity.pdbx_description
1 polymer ?
#
loop_
_entity_poly.entity_id
_entity_poly.type
_entity_poly.pdbx_seq_one_letter_code
_entity_poly.pdbx_strand_id
1 'polypeptide(L)'
;MDHLKAALNRKHPFETGITLPLSLEAAIETQLSLTPDEIIRRRKLTMEAIKKRAVALESATTTSQASMHSDVAKIAGNLNLDLLEELIDLTEYPDRALVEDLRNGMPVVGHITVSPGVFAPPRPPMDSDGKERVISLDELHSRARSARAGIINSICEEGFKAEVWEGTLQEVEKGHLEGPLELAAIESSFENP
;
A
#
# COMPACT_ATOMS: atom_id res chain seq x y z
N MET A 1 -39.07 15.46 -22.96
CA MET A 1 -40.04 15.17 -21.89
C MET A 1 -39.61 14.01 -21.01
N ASP A 2 -38.96 12.96 -21.54
CA ASP A 2 -38.56 11.80 -20.72
C ASP A 2 -37.45 12.09 -19.71
N HIS A 3 -36.52 12.99 -20.03
CA HIS A 3 -35.47 13.44 -19.10
C HIS A 3 -36.02 14.22 -17.90
N LEU A 4 -37.12 14.98 -18.07
CA LEU A 4 -37.79 15.69 -16.96
C LEU A 4 -38.53 14.71 -16.03
N LYS A 5 -39.19 13.69 -16.60
CA LYS A 5 -39.80 12.60 -15.82
C LYS A 5 -38.74 11.79 -15.06
N ALA A 6 -37.58 11.55 -15.68
CA ALA A 6 -36.45 10.87 -15.03
C ALA A 6 -35.84 11.72 -13.90
N ALA A 7 -35.78 13.05 -14.05
CA ALA A 7 -35.30 13.96 -13.02
C ALA A 7 -36.22 13.99 -11.78
N LEU A 8 -37.55 13.95 -11.98
CA LEU A 8 -38.54 13.90 -10.90
C LEU A 8 -38.47 12.62 -10.04
N ASN A 9 -37.98 11.52 -10.61
CA ASN A 9 -37.84 10.23 -9.90
C ASN A 9 -36.45 10.02 -9.29
N ARG A 10 -35.52 10.97 -9.44
CA ARG A 10 -34.18 10.89 -8.84
C ARG A 10 -34.28 11.41 -7.41
N LYS A 11 -34.12 10.52 -6.43
CA LYS A 11 -33.91 10.93 -5.03
C LYS A 11 -32.63 11.76 -4.94
N HIS A 12 -32.71 12.87 -4.21
CA HIS A 12 -31.52 13.68 -3.98
C HIS A 12 -30.48 12.84 -3.21
N PRO A 13 -29.17 12.95 -3.49
CA PRO A 13 -28.15 12.16 -2.79
C PRO A 13 -28.13 12.32 -1.26
N PHE A 14 -28.79 13.36 -0.75
CA PHE A 14 -28.96 13.63 0.69
C PHE A 14 -30.33 13.19 1.24
N GLU A 15 -31.26 12.71 0.40
CA GLU A 15 -32.53 12.07 0.81
C GLU A 15 -32.37 10.57 1.08
N THR A 16 -31.34 9.95 0.50
CA THR A 16 -30.82 8.67 0.98
C THR A 16 -30.16 8.92 2.32
N GLY A 17 -30.80 8.50 3.42
CA GLY A 17 -30.31 8.72 4.77
C GLY A 17 -28.83 8.35 4.89
N ILE A 18 -28.04 9.28 5.42
CA ILE A 18 -26.62 9.07 5.66
C ILE A 18 -26.51 7.91 6.66
N THR A 19 -26.07 6.75 6.19
CA THR A 19 -25.80 5.59 7.03
C THR A 19 -24.35 5.68 7.43
N LEU A 20 -24.08 5.97 8.71
CA LEU A 20 -22.72 6.03 9.22
C LEU A 20 -22.20 4.60 9.44
N PRO A 21 -20.90 4.35 9.27
CA PRO A 21 -20.31 3.09 9.69
C PRO A 21 -20.53 2.88 11.19
N LEU A 22 -20.82 1.65 11.62
CA LEU A 22 -21.07 1.29 13.02
C LEU A 22 -19.93 1.74 13.95
N SER A 23 -18.67 1.67 13.48
CA SER A 23 -17.51 2.13 14.22
C SER A 23 -17.54 3.64 14.50
N LEU A 24 -18.05 4.44 13.56
CA LEU A 24 -18.20 5.87 13.71
C LEU A 24 -19.38 6.22 14.63
N GLU A 25 -20.48 5.49 14.53
CA GLU A 25 -21.63 5.64 15.45
C GLU A 25 -21.20 5.35 16.90
N ALA A 26 -20.50 4.23 17.13
CA ALA A 26 -19.97 3.87 18.44
C ALA A 26 -18.97 4.91 18.98
N ALA A 27 -18.15 5.51 18.10
CA ALA A 27 -17.23 6.58 18.49
C ALA A 27 -17.97 7.86 18.90
N ILE A 28 -19.02 8.24 18.16
CA ILE A 28 -19.88 9.39 18.49
C ILE A 28 -20.59 9.13 19.83
N GLU A 29 -21.19 7.96 20.00
CA GLU A 29 -21.86 7.58 21.25
C GLU A 29 -20.90 7.61 22.44
N THR A 30 -19.68 7.10 22.27
CA THR A 30 -18.64 7.15 23.31
C THR A 30 -18.29 8.59 23.67
N GLN A 31 -18.18 9.49 22.69
CA GLN A 31 -17.86 10.90 22.91
C GLN A 31 -19.01 11.65 23.60
N LEU A 32 -20.26 11.27 23.33
CA LEU A 32 -21.44 11.86 23.96
C LEU A 32 -21.69 11.33 25.38
N SER A 33 -21.32 10.08 25.64
CA SER A 33 -21.63 9.38 26.90
C SER A 33 -20.55 9.55 27.98
N LEU A 34 -19.32 9.90 27.60
CA LEU A 34 -18.20 10.00 28.53
C LEU A 34 -17.71 11.43 28.70
N THR A 35 -17.20 11.74 29.89
CA THR A 35 -16.50 12.99 30.15
C THR A 35 -15.10 12.99 29.49
N PRO A 36 -14.53 14.18 29.22
CA PRO A 36 -13.17 14.27 28.66
C PRO A 36 -12.11 13.51 29.47
N ASP A 37 -12.19 13.55 30.81
CA ASP A 37 -11.23 12.87 31.68
C ASP A 37 -11.32 11.34 31.59
N GLU A 38 -12.54 10.80 31.45
CA GLU A 38 -12.76 9.36 31.24
C GLU A 38 -12.21 8.90 29.89
N ILE A 39 -12.36 9.71 28.85
CA ILE A 39 -11.82 9.43 27.52
C ILE A 39 -10.28 9.43 27.57
N ILE A 40 -9.68 10.43 28.21
CA ILE A 40 -8.22 10.51 28.39
C ILE A 40 -7.72 9.29 29.16
N ARG A 41 -8.39 8.94 30.27
CA ARG A 41 -8.05 7.77 31.07
C ARG A 41 -8.13 6.47 30.26
N ARG A 42 -9.20 6.29 29.49
CA ARG A 42 -9.38 5.10 28.62
C ARG A 42 -8.25 5.00 27.60
N ARG A 43 -7.95 6.10 26.88
CA ARG A 43 -6.84 6.15 25.91
C ARG A 43 -5.50 5.81 26.56
N LYS A 44 -5.23 6.37 27.74
CA LYS A 44 -4.00 6.09 28.48
C LYS A 44 -3.87 4.60 28.81
N LEU A 45 -4.92 3.98 29.36
CA LEU A 45 -4.93 2.56 29.69
C LEU A 45 -4.75 1.68 28.45
N THR A 46 -5.42 2.00 27.34
CA THR A 46 -5.25 1.28 26.07
C THR A 46 -3.82 1.39 25.55
N MET A 47 -3.22 2.58 25.56
CA MET A 47 -1.83 2.78 25.14
C MET A 47 -0.84 2.04 26.06
N GLU A 48 -1.07 2.04 27.37
CA GLU A 48 -0.25 1.28 28.31
C GLU A 48 -0.33 -0.23 28.08
N ALA A 49 -1.53 -0.75 27.78
CA ALA A 49 -1.73 -2.16 27.46
C ALA A 49 -0.99 -2.55 26.16
N ILE A 50 -1.12 -1.75 25.10
CA ILE A 50 -0.43 -1.97 23.82
C ILE A 50 1.10 -1.90 24.01
N LYS A 51 1.61 -0.93 24.77
CA LYS A 51 3.05 -0.83 25.07
C LYS A 51 3.56 -2.05 25.83
N LYS A 52 2.83 -2.52 26.84
CA LYS A 52 3.18 -3.75 27.58
C LYS A 52 3.22 -4.96 26.64
N ARG A 53 2.28 -5.03 25.70
CA ARG A 53 2.24 -6.12 24.73
C ARG A 53 3.40 -6.04 23.73
N ALA A 54 3.72 -4.86 23.24
CA ALA A 54 4.88 -4.62 22.38
C ALA A 54 6.17 -5.16 23.01
N VAL A 55 6.45 -4.80 24.27
CA VAL A 55 7.63 -5.27 25.02
C VAL A 55 7.62 -6.79 25.19
N ALA A 56 6.46 -7.38 25.48
CA ALA A 56 6.34 -8.83 25.64
C ALA A 56 6.61 -9.62 24.33
N LEU A 57 6.42 -8.98 23.17
CA LEU A 57 6.59 -9.60 21.85
C LEU A 57 7.98 -9.36 21.23
N GLU A 58 8.79 -8.43 21.76
CA GLU A 58 10.09 -8.04 21.17
C GLU A 58 11.01 -9.23 20.84
N SER A 59 11.08 -10.23 21.73
CA SER A 59 11.91 -11.42 21.48
C SER A 59 11.38 -12.31 20.36
N ALA A 60 10.06 -12.46 20.26
CA ALA A 60 9.42 -13.22 19.19
C ALA A 60 9.63 -12.51 17.84
N THR A 61 9.45 -11.19 17.85
CA THR A 61 9.59 -10.37 16.64
C THR A 61 11.01 -10.35 16.13
N THR A 62 12.01 -10.23 17.01
CA THR A 62 13.43 -10.30 16.63
C THR A 62 13.74 -11.64 15.94
N THR A 63 13.17 -12.74 16.44
CA THR A 63 13.36 -14.07 15.85
C THR A 63 12.69 -14.16 14.48
N SER A 64 11.46 -13.66 14.37
CA SER A 64 10.69 -13.73 13.14
C SER A 64 11.15 -12.74 12.07
N GLN A 65 11.88 -11.69 12.45
CA GLN A 65 12.51 -10.73 11.54
C GLN A 65 13.86 -11.24 11.01
N ALA A 66 14.52 -12.15 11.74
CA ALA A 66 15.80 -12.71 11.30
C ALA A 66 15.70 -13.51 9.99
N SER A 67 14.50 -13.96 9.60
CA SER A 67 14.24 -14.64 8.33
C SER A 67 13.88 -13.70 7.18
N MET A 68 13.77 -12.39 7.41
CA MET A 68 13.44 -11.43 6.35
C MET A 68 14.60 -11.25 5.37
N HIS A 69 14.28 -11.03 4.10
CA HIS A 69 15.27 -10.60 3.12
C HIS A 69 15.92 -9.28 3.56
N SER A 70 17.22 -9.08 3.29
CA SER A 70 17.97 -7.91 3.77
C SER A 70 17.32 -6.58 3.38
N ASP A 71 16.79 -6.49 2.16
CA ASP A 71 16.18 -5.26 1.67
C ASP A 71 14.81 -4.98 2.30
N VAL A 72 14.05 -6.04 2.61
CA VAL A 72 12.79 -5.92 3.35
C VAL A 72 13.08 -5.53 4.80
N ALA A 73 14.09 -6.13 5.41
CA ALA A 73 14.51 -5.82 6.79
C ALA A 73 14.97 -4.37 6.95
N LYS A 74 15.62 -3.76 5.94
CA LYS A 74 15.97 -2.32 5.98
C LYS A 74 14.75 -1.42 6.14
N ILE A 75 13.60 -1.81 5.59
CA ILE A 75 12.36 -1.01 5.57
C ILE A 75 11.44 -1.40 6.74
N ALA A 76 11.11 -2.68 6.85
CA ALA A 76 10.12 -3.21 7.78
C ALA A 76 10.73 -3.82 9.05
N GLY A 77 12.06 -4.00 9.14
CA GLY A 77 12.71 -4.67 10.27
C GLY A 77 12.64 -3.90 11.59
N ASN A 78 12.33 -2.60 11.55
CA ASN A 78 12.10 -1.81 12.77
C ASN A 78 10.63 -1.88 13.27
N LEU A 79 9.73 -2.49 12.50
CA LEU A 79 8.31 -2.59 12.85
C LEU A 79 8.05 -3.82 13.69
N ASN A 80 7.28 -3.68 14.78
CA ASN A 80 6.82 -4.83 15.54
C ASN A 80 5.66 -5.53 14.81
N LEU A 81 6.00 -6.42 13.86
CA LEU A 81 5.03 -7.09 12.99
C LEU A 81 4.10 -8.04 13.75
N ASP A 82 4.58 -8.69 14.82
CA ASP A 82 3.74 -9.59 15.60
C ASP A 82 2.69 -8.80 16.41
N LEU A 83 3.06 -7.61 16.92
CA LEU A 83 2.09 -6.69 17.52
C LEU A 83 1.06 -6.21 16.48
N LEU A 84 1.50 -5.92 15.26
CA LEU A 84 0.60 -5.52 14.18
C LEU A 84 -0.41 -6.63 13.86
N GLU A 85 0.03 -7.88 13.84
CA GLU A 85 -0.84 -9.06 13.66
C GLU A 85 -1.91 -9.13 14.75
N GLU A 86 -1.53 -9.00 16.02
CA GLU A 86 -2.48 -8.98 17.12
C GLU A 86 -3.48 -7.81 17.05
N LEU A 87 -3.04 -6.64 16.59
CA LEU A 87 -3.91 -5.48 16.43
C LEU A 87 -4.89 -5.66 15.27
N ILE A 88 -4.45 -6.29 14.18
CA ILE A 88 -5.32 -6.66 13.04
C ILE A 88 -6.41 -7.63 13.53
N ASP A 89 -6.04 -8.63 14.32
CA ASP A 89 -6.98 -9.58 14.94
C ASP A 89 -7.97 -8.90 15.88
N LEU A 90 -7.48 -8.04 16.78
CA LEU A 90 -8.31 -7.35 17.75
C LEU A 90 -9.27 -6.33 17.14
N THR A 91 -8.89 -5.68 16.04
CA THR A 91 -9.71 -4.63 15.40
C THR A 91 -10.58 -5.16 14.27
N GLU A 92 -10.51 -6.45 14.00
CA GLU A 92 -11.13 -7.09 12.84
C GLU A 92 -10.75 -6.42 11.50
N TYR A 93 -9.49 -5.97 11.37
CA TYR A 93 -9.05 -5.23 10.19
C TYR A 93 -9.24 -6.08 8.91
N PRO A 94 -9.77 -5.52 7.80
CA PRO A 94 -10.14 -6.32 6.65
C PRO A 94 -8.95 -6.96 5.91
N ASP A 95 -7.77 -6.34 5.97
CA ASP A 95 -6.57 -6.89 5.33
C ASP A 95 -5.77 -7.76 6.30
N ARG A 96 -5.91 -9.07 6.14
CA ARG A 96 -5.17 -10.07 6.93
C ARG A 96 -3.81 -10.43 6.33
N ALA A 97 -3.58 -10.11 5.07
CA ALA A 97 -2.34 -10.44 4.36
C ALA A 97 -1.23 -9.42 4.64
N LEU A 98 -1.60 -8.20 5.07
CA LEU A 98 -0.68 -7.09 5.31
C LEU A 98 0.59 -7.44 6.11
N VAL A 99 0.49 -8.23 7.17
CA VAL A 99 1.66 -8.59 7.99
C VAL A 99 2.64 -9.43 7.19
N GLU A 100 2.13 -10.40 6.43
CA GLU A 100 2.93 -11.29 5.60
C GLU A 100 3.51 -10.56 4.40
N ASP A 101 2.76 -9.64 3.81
CA ASP A 101 3.24 -8.76 2.73
C ASP A 101 4.36 -7.84 3.22
N LEU A 102 4.27 -7.31 4.46
CA LEU A 102 5.36 -6.54 5.05
C LEU A 102 6.57 -7.40 5.42
N ARG A 103 6.35 -8.67 5.76
CA ARG A 103 7.40 -9.63 6.12
C ARG A 103 8.19 -10.12 4.91
N ASN A 104 7.50 -10.37 3.80
CA ASN A 104 8.10 -10.92 2.58
C ASN A 104 8.42 -9.86 1.53
N GLY A 105 7.85 -8.66 1.66
CA GLY A 105 7.87 -7.62 0.64
C GLY A 105 6.55 -7.59 -0.14
N MET A 106 6.11 -6.37 -0.45
CA MET A 106 4.84 -6.14 -1.14
C MET A 106 4.90 -6.64 -2.59
N PRO A 107 3.86 -7.36 -3.08
CA PRO A 107 3.81 -7.78 -4.48
C PRO A 107 3.61 -6.58 -5.40
N VAL A 108 4.67 -6.14 -6.07
CA VAL A 108 4.63 -5.02 -7.03
C VAL A 108 4.09 -5.46 -8.40
N VAL A 109 4.22 -6.75 -8.72
CA VAL A 109 3.79 -7.33 -9.99
C VAL A 109 2.82 -8.48 -9.73
N GLY A 110 1.92 -8.71 -10.69
CA GLY A 110 0.93 -9.77 -10.62
C GLY A 110 -0.45 -9.28 -10.21
N HIS A 111 -1.29 -10.21 -9.78
CA HIS A 111 -2.65 -9.90 -9.37
C HIS A 111 -2.65 -9.37 -7.93
N ILE A 112 -2.95 -8.08 -7.77
CA ILE A 112 -3.10 -7.46 -6.46
C ILE A 112 -4.41 -7.96 -5.85
N THR A 113 -4.32 -8.68 -4.74
CA THR A 113 -5.49 -9.08 -3.94
C THR A 113 -6.15 -7.85 -3.34
N VAL A 114 -7.46 -7.71 -3.58
CA VAL A 114 -8.22 -6.56 -3.09
C VAL A 114 -8.77 -6.89 -1.71
N SER A 115 -8.30 -6.17 -0.70
CA SER A 115 -8.87 -6.18 0.65
C SER A 115 -10.15 -5.32 0.69
N PRO A 116 -11.36 -5.90 0.82
CA PRO A 116 -12.60 -5.15 0.76
C PRO A 116 -12.67 -4.08 1.86
N GLY A 117 -13.05 -2.85 1.48
CA GLY A 117 -13.18 -1.74 2.43
C GLY A 117 -11.87 -1.06 2.83
N VAL A 118 -10.72 -1.52 2.34
CA VAL A 118 -9.42 -0.84 2.54
C VAL A 118 -9.09 0.05 1.34
N PHE A 119 -9.03 -0.55 0.16
CA PHE A 119 -8.81 0.16 -1.10
C PHE A 119 -10.00 -0.06 -2.05
N ALA A 120 -10.26 0.93 -2.89
CA ALA A 120 -11.18 0.74 -4.00
C ALA A 120 -10.64 -0.37 -4.91
N PRO A 121 -11.48 -1.27 -5.44
CA PRO A 121 -11.02 -2.29 -6.37
C PRO A 121 -10.34 -1.63 -7.57
N PRO A 122 -9.22 -2.19 -8.05
CA PRO A 122 -8.51 -1.64 -9.20
C PRO A 122 -9.48 -1.62 -10.39
N ARG A 123 -9.53 -0.48 -11.08
CA ARG A 123 -10.34 -0.39 -12.29
C ARG A 123 -9.61 -1.15 -13.40
N PRO A 124 -10.24 -2.16 -14.01
CA PRO A 124 -9.62 -2.85 -15.13
C PRO A 124 -9.36 -1.84 -16.27
N PRO A 125 -8.30 -2.03 -17.07
CA PRO A 125 -8.08 -1.19 -18.24
C PRO A 125 -9.30 -1.29 -19.17
N MET A 126 -9.84 -0.14 -19.56
CA MET A 126 -11.02 -0.06 -20.43
C MET A 126 -10.60 0.29 -21.85
N ASP A 127 -11.31 -0.23 -22.84
CA ASP A 127 -11.22 0.24 -24.22
C ASP A 127 -11.98 1.57 -24.42
N SER A 128 -11.92 2.12 -25.63
CA SER A 128 -12.62 3.36 -25.99
C SER A 128 -14.15 3.26 -25.90
N ASP A 129 -14.69 2.04 -25.93
CA ASP A 129 -16.13 1.75 -25.86
C ASP A 129 -16.58 1.45 -24.42
N GLY A 130 -15.68 1.53 -23.44
CA GLY A 130 -15.96 1.28 -22.04
C GLY A 130 -16.14 -0.20 -21.70
N LYS A 131 -15.54 -1.11 -22.46
CA LYS A 131 -15.42 -2.54 -22.11
C LYS A 131 -14.05 -2.84 -21.55
N GLU A 132 -13.98 -3.85 -20.68
CA GLU A 132 -12.71 -4.34 -20.16
C GLU A 132 -11.82 -4.83 -21.31
N ARG A 133 -10.62 -4.26 -21.39
CA ARG A 133 -9.64 -4.57 -22.40
C ARG A 133 -8.75 -5.70 -21.92
N VAL A 134 -9.15 -6.92 -22.26
CA VAL A 134 -8.29 -8.11 -22.08
C VAL A 134 -7.31 -8.16 -23.25
N ILE A 135 -6.03 -7.91 -22.98
CA ILE A 135 -4.95 -8.06 -23.97
C ILE A 135 -4.42 -9.49 -23.94
N SER A 136 -4.13 -10.07 -25.10
CA SER A 136 -3.50 -11.39 -25.15
C SER A 136 -2.02 -11.30 -24.73
N LEU A 137 -1.44 -12.44 -24.31
CA LEU A 137 -0.03 -12.51 -23.94
C LEU A 137 0.88 -12.08 -25.11
N ASP A 138 0.56 -12.51 -26.33
CA ASP A 138 1.31 -12.14 -27.55
C ASP A 138 1.23 -10.64 -27.84
N GLU A 139 0.06 -10.04 -27.66
CA GLU A 139 -0.16 -8.61 -27.83
C GLU A 139 0.61 -7.81 -26.76
N LEU A 140 0.59 -8.26 -25.50
CA LEU A 140 1.37 -7.69 -24.41
C LEU A 140 2.87 -7.74 -24.75
N HIS A 141 3.39 -8.88 -25.18
CA HIS A 141 4.80 -9.01 -25.56
C HIS A 141 5.16 -8.10 -26.74
N SER A 142 4.30 -8.01 -27.75
CA SER A 142 4.53 -7.13 -28.90
C SER A 142 4.59 -5.67 -28.47
N ARG A 143 3.64 -5.23 -27.65
CA ARG A 143 3.63 -3.86 -27.11
C ARG A 143 4.81 -3.57 -26.23
N ALA A 144 5.18 -4.49 -25.34
CA ALA A 144 6.32 -4.32 -24.46
C ALA A 144 7.62 -4.16 -25.26
N ARG A 145 7.80 -4.90 -26.37
CA ARG A 145 8.95 -4.70 -27.27
C ARG A 145 8.96 -3.30 -27.89
N SER A 146 7.83 -2.86 -28.45
CA SER A 146 7.72 -1.52 -29.05
C SER A 146 7.91 -0.40 -28.02
N ALA A 147 7.32 -0.53 -26.83
CA ALA A 147 7.46 0.44 -25.75
C ALA A 147 8.91 0.52 -25.25
N ARG A 148 9.58 -0.62 -25.05
CA ARG A 148 11.01 -0.65 -24.67
C ARG A 148 11.89 0.03 -25.71
N ALA A 149 11.66 -0.24 -27.00
CA ALA A 149 12.41 0.43 -28.07
C ALA A 149 12.19 1.95 -28.05
N GLY A 150 10.96 2.40 -27.82
CA GLY A 150 10.64 3.82 -27.68
C GLY A 150 11.33 4.48 -26.48
N ILE A 151 11.34 3.82 -25.32
CA ILE A 151 12.04 4.30 -24.12
C ILE A 151 13.54 4.42 -24.38
N ILE A 152 14.18 3.39 -24.95
CA ILE A 152 15.61 3.40 -25.27
C ILE A 152 15.93 4.55 -26.21
N ASN A 153 15.14 4.73 -27.29
CA ASN A 153 15.35 5.83 -28.23
C ASN A 153 15.22 7.19 -27.55
N SER A 154 14.20 7.39 -26.71
CA SER A 154 14.00 8.64 -25.97
C SER A 154 15.18 8.94 -25.03
N ILE A 155 15.72 7.93 -24.34
CA ILE A 155 16.89 8.08 -23.48
C ILE A 155 18.13 8.45 -24.32
N CYS A 156 18.32 7.80 -25.46
CA CYS A 156 19.43 8.10 -26.37
C CYS A 156 19.36 9.50 -26.99
N GLU A 157 18.15 9.98 -27.28
CA GLU A 157 17.90 11.31 -27.86
C GLU A 157 18.09 12.44 -26.85
N GLU A 158 17.61 12.27 -25.61
CA GLU A 158 17.71 13.30 -24.57
C GLU A 158 19.14 13.47 -24.02
N GLY A 159 19.99 12.45 -24.16
CA GLY A 159 21.38 12.47 -23.71
C GLY A 159 21.52 12.55 -22.19
N PHE A 160 22.78 12.68 -21.73
CA PHE A 160 23.08 12.78 -20.30
C PHE A 160 22.70 14.15 -19.74
N LYS A 161 21.85 14.17 -18.71
CA LYS A 161 21.45 15.39 -17.99
C LYS A 161 22.17 15.44 -16.62
N ALA A 162 23.18 16.29 -16.52
CA ALA A 162 23.98 16.44 -15.30
C ALA A 162 23.14 16.81 -14.07
N GLU A 163 22.09 17.60 -14.24
CA GLU A 163 21.16 17.98 -13.16
C GLU A 163 20.43 16.78 -12.57
N VAL A 164 19.95 15.86 -13.43
CA VAL A 164 19.26 14.64 -12.99
C VAL A 164 20.25 13.73 -12.25
N TRP A 165 21.45 13.56 -12.79
CA TRP A 165 22.50 12.76 -12.16
C TRP A 165 22.89 13.29 -10.77
N GLU A 166 23.09 14.60 -10.65
CA GLU A 166 23.41 15.24 -9.37
C GLU A 166 22.24 15.08 -8.38
N GLY A 167 21.00 15.25 -8.83
CA GLY A 167 19.81 14.99 -8.01
C GLY A 167 19.74 13.55 -7.51
N THR A 168 20.06 12.57 -8.35
CA THR A 168 20.13 11.15 -7.95
C THR A 168 21.23 10.91 -6.92
N LEU A 169 22.42 11.51 -7.08
CA LEU A 169 23.50 11.39 -6.09
C LEU A 169 23.11 11.99 -4.73
N GLN A 170 22.35 13.09 -4.72
CA GLN A 170 21.81 13.66 -3.48
C GLN A 170 20.78 12.74 -2.81
N GLU A 171 20.02 11.97 -3.57
CA GLU A 171 19.10 10.95 -3.02
C GLU A 171 19.86 9.76 -2.43
N VAL A 172 20.97 9.36 -3.05
CA VAL A 172 21.90 8.36 -2.51
C VAL A 172 22.50 8.87 -1.19
N GLU A 173 22.95 10.12 -1.12
CA GLU A 173 23.49 10.71 0.11
C GLU A 173 22.46 10.74 1.25
N LYS A 174 21.18 10.95 0.93
CA LYS A 174 20.06 10.88 1.88
C LYS A 174 19.72 9.44 2.30
N GLY A 175 20.34 8.42 1.70
CA GLY A 175 20.05 7.02 1.94
C GLY A 175 18.72 6.55 1.34
N HIS A 176 18.17 7.27 0.37
CA HIS A 176 16.93 6.87 -0.31
C HIS A 176 17.19 5.85 -1.41
N LEU A 177 18.40 5.85 -1.99
CA LEU A 177 18.81 4.98 -3.08
C LEU A 177 20.15 4.31 -2.76
N GLU A 178 20.36 3.13 -3.34
CA GLU A 178 21.64 2.41 -3.28
C GLU A 178 22.37 2.53 -4.62
N GLY A 179 23.66 2.85 -4.56
CA GLY A 179 24.51 3.04 -5.73
C GLY A 179 25.52 4.18 -5.54
N PRO A 180 26.25 4.60 -6.59
CA PRO A 180 26.25 4.04 -7.95
C PRO A 180 26.73 2.58 -7.97
N LEU A 181 26.01 1.71 -8.66
CA LEU A 181 26.39 0.31 -8.81
C LEU A 181 27.27 0.13 -10.04
N GLU A 182 28.38 -0.58 -9.87
CA GLU A 182 29.21 -1.03 -10.99
C GLU A 182 28.47 -2.11 -11.79
N LEU A 183 28.67 -2.13 -13.11
CA LEU A 183 28.00 -3.06 -14.03
C LEU A 183 28.15 -4.53 -13.62
N ALA A 184 29.33 -4.92 -13.14
CA ALA A 184 29.61 -6.27 -12.65
C ALA A 184 28.79 -6.66 -11.41
N ALA A 185 28.45 -5.70 -10.55
CA ALA A 185 27.59 -5.94 -9.39
C ALA A 185 26.12 -6.13 -9.81
N ILE A 186 25.70 -5.48 -10.89
CA ILE A 186 24.35 -5.62 -11.45
C ILE A 186 24.17 -7.02 -12.05
N GLU A 187 25.13 -7.50 -12.84
CA GLU A 187 25.07 -8.82 -13.50
C GLU A 187 25.00 -9.98 -12.50
N SER A 188 25.79 -9.91 -11.42
CA SER A 188 25.78 -10.89 -10.31
C SER A 188 24.41 -10.98 -9.60
N SER A 189 23.70 -9.85 -9.49
CA SER A 189 22.39 -9.77 -8.82
C SER A 189 21.28 -10.52 -9.56
N PHE A 190 21.43 -10.77 -10.87
CA PHE A 190 20.45 -11.49 -11.68
C PHE A 190 20.74 -13.00 -11.80
N GLU A 191 21.90 -13.48 -11.35
CA GLU A 191 22.32 -14.88 -11.49
C GLU A 191 22.00 -15.76 -10.26
N ASN A 192 21.61 -15.19 -9.12
CA ASN A 192 21.12 -15.94 -7.97
C ASN A 192 19.60 -15.79 -7.84
N PRO A 193 18.80 -16.78 -8.30
CA PRO A 193 17.37 -16.86 -7.99
C PRO A 193 17.10 -17.21 -6.53
#